data_AF-J9GAP8-F1
#
_entry.id   AF-J9GAP8-F1
#
_cell.length_a   1.000
_cell.length_b   1.000
_cell.length_c   1.000
_cell.angle_alpha   90.00
_cell.angle_beta   90.00
_cell.angle_gamma   90.00
#
_symmetry.space_group_name_H-M   'P 1'
#
loop_
_entity.id
_entity.type
_entity.pdbx_description
1 polymer ?
#
loop_
_entity_poly.entity_id
_entity_poly.type
_entity_poly.pdbx_seq_one_letter_code
_entity_poly.pdbx_strand_id
1 'polypeptide(L)'
;MKELQRFVQEEQIYFKSFLCFLPELSDRNVSSITHGTEQCCKEVMACAARKEITEQEARAYLIKRMNTRILMNARIAQQDIENGKVCTPEAAKAYLWMLLQPFFVLDGFSMAFFNEQEMVLFSKLAADMEKLLAKLDNQLQLGSDRFSVLPQLLLKAELTPTHERL
;
A
#
# COMPACT_ATOMS: atom_id res chain seq x y z
N MET A 1 14.40 13.02 16.21
CA MET A 1 14.68 12.26 14.96
C MET A 1 15.00 10.77 15.15
N LYS A 2 15.94 10.36 16.02
CA LYS A 2 16.29 8.94 16.22
C LYS A 2 15.13 8.07 16.76
N GLU A 3 14.34 8.61 17.68
CA GLU A 3 13.16 7.89 18.23
C GLU A 3 12.07 7.69 17.17
N LEU A 4 11.79 8.71 16.36
CA LEU A 4 10.85 8.62 15.24
C LEU A 4 11.32 7.59 14.20
N GLN A 5 12.62 7.57 13.87
CA GLN A 5 13.19 6.56 12.97
C GLN A 5 13.05 5.14 13.53
N ARG A 6 13.29 4.94 14.83
CA ARG A 6 13.10 3.65 15.48
C ARG A 6 11.63 3.23 15.45
N PHE A 7 10.72 4.13 15.77
CA PHE A 7 9.29 3.88 15.70
C PHE A 7 8.85 3.48 14.28
N VAL A 8 9.31 4.19 13.24
CA VAL A 8 9.07 3.83 11.83
C VAL A 8 9.54 2.40 11.54
N GLN A 9 10.73 2.02 11.98
CA GLN A 9 11.28 0.68 11.75
C GLN A 9 10.47 -0.40 12.47
N GLU A 10 10.12 -0.19 13.74
CA GLU A 10 9.30 -1.14 14.50
C GLU A 10 7.90 -1.29 13.89
N GLU A 11 7.27 -0.19 13.52
CA GLU A 11 5.98 -0.21 12.83
C GLU A 11 6.05 -0.96 11.50
N GLN A 12 7.11 -0.75 10.71
CA GLN A 12 7.34 -1.45 9.45
C GLN A 12 7.47 -2.97 9.66
N ILE A 13 8.10 -3.42 10.74
CA ILE A 13 8.20 -4.85 11.07
C ILE A 13 6.80 -5.43 11.31
N TYR A 14 5.99 -4.79 12.16
CA TYR A 14 4.63 -5.25 12.43
C TYR A 14 3.75 -5.28 11.18
N PHE A 15 3.87 -4.25 10.32
CA PHE A 15 3.15 -4.21 9.06
C PHE A 15 3.58 -5.33 8.12
N LYS A 16 4.89 -5.62 8.03
CA LYS A 16 5.40 -6.74 7.23
C LYS A 16 4.83 -8.07 7.72
N SER A 17 4.82 -8.28 9.03
CA SER A 17 4.25 -9.49 9.65
C SER A 17 2.77 -9.63 9.32
N PHE A 18 1.99 -8.53 9.39
CA PHE A 18 0.58 -8.53 8.97
C PHE A 18 0.41 -8.96 7.51
N LEU A 19 1.21 -8.42 6.59
CA LEU A 19 1.08 -8.75 5.16
C LEU A 19 1.36 -10.21 4.84
N CYS A 20 2.21 -10.90 5.60
CA CYS A 20 2.47 -12.33 5.41
C CYS A 20 1.21 -13.21 5.55
N PHE A 21 0.19 -12.73 6.26
CA PHE A 21 -1.06 -13.45 6.49
C PHE A 21 -2.22 -12.93 5.63
N LEU A 22 -1.97 -12.00 4.69
CA LEU A 22 -3.02 -11.42 3.84
C LEU A 22 -3.97 -12.46 3.21
N PRO A 23 -3.49 -13.56 2.61
CA PRO A 23 -4.37 -14.58 2.04
C PRO A 23 -5.31 -15.24 3.07
N GLU A 24 -4.85 -15.40 4.31
CA GLU A 24 -5.60 -16.04 5.40
C GLU A 24 -6.57 -15.08 6.10
N LEU A 25 -6.38 -13.78 5.88
CA LEU A 25 -7.17 -12.70 6.46
C LEU A 25 -8.27 -12.19 5.51
N SER A 26 -8.38 -12.70 4.27
CA SER A 26 -9.34 -12.21 3.26
C SER A 26 -10.78 -12.21 3.74
N ASP A 27 -11.14 -13.21 4.55
CA ASP A 27 -12.50 -13.43 5.04
C ASP A 27 -12.68 -12.95 6.49
N ARG A 28 -11.64 -12.33 7.07
CA ARG A 28 -11.65 -11.86 8.46
C ARG A 28 -11.89 -10.36 8.51
N ASN A 29 -12.61 -9.94 9.55
CA ASN A 29 -12.75 -8.53 9.85
C ASN A 29 -11.40 -7.98 10.36
N VAL A 30 -10.80 -7.08 9.58
CA VAL A 30 -9.55 -6.37 9.90
C VAL A 30 -9.77 -4.88 10.23
N SER A 31 -11.01 -4.47 10.50
CA SER A 31 -11.34 -3.05 10.74
C SER A 31 -10.64 -2.47 11.96
N SER A 32 -10.36 -3.29 12.98
CA SER A 32 -9.58 -2.88 14.14
C SER A 32 -8.15 -2.45 13.78
N ILE A 33 -7.55 -3.09 12.77
CA ILE A 33 -6.21 -2.74 12.26
C ILE A 33 -6.27 -1.42 11.50
N THR A 34 -7.31 -1.20 10.70
CA THR A 34 -7.56 0.07 10.01
C THR A 34 -7.74 1.20 11.02
N HIS A 35 -8.59 1.00 12.04
CA HIS A 35 -8.82 2.00 13.07
C HIS A 35 -7.56 2.30 13.89
N GLY A 36 -6.78 1.27 14.25
CA GLY A 36 -5.49 1.46 14.93
C GLY A 36 -4.50 2.24 14.05
N THR A 37 -4.50 1.98 12.74
CA THR A 37 -3.71 2.72 11.75
C THR A 37 -4.09 4.20 11.69
N GLU A 38 -5.39 4.51 11.71
CA GLU A 38 -5.90 5.90 11.73
C GLU A 38 -5.54 6.62 13.03
N GLN A 39 -5.71 5.95 14.17
CA GLN A 39 -5.40 6.52 15.47
C GLN A 39 -3.91 6.87 15.58
N CYS A 40 -3.03 6.03 15.03
CA CYS A 40 -1.60 6.29 14.97
C CYS A 40 -1.30 7.58 14.16
N CYS A 41 -1.95 7.76 13.00
CA CYS A 41 -1.80 9.00 12.22
C CYS A 41 -2.31 10.24 12.97
N LYS A 42 -3.46 10.12 13.66
CA LYS A 42 -4.03 11.20 14.48
C LYS A 42 -3.08 11.60 15.59
N GLU A 43 -2.46 10.63 16.27
CA GLU A 43 -1.53 10.91 17.36
C GLU A 43 -0.28 11.65 16.89
N VAL A 44 0.28 11.28 15.73
CA VAL A 44 1.42 12.02 15.15
C VAL A 44 1.08 13.48 14.88
N MET A 45 -0.13 13.75 14.36
CA MET A 45 -0.59 15.12 14.17
C MET A 45 -0.84 15.83 15.51
N ALA A 46 -1.35 15.12 16.52
CA ALA A 46 -1.53 15.67 17.86
C ALA A 46 -0.20 16.03 18.53
N CYS A 47 0.85 15.20 18.38
CA CYS A 47 2.21 15.52 18.83
C CYS A 47 2.71 16.85 18.21
N ALA A 48 2.45 17.07 16.92
CA ALA A 48 2.79 18.33 16.27
C ALA A 48 2.02 19.52 16.84
N ALA A 49 0.71 19.35 17.09
CA ALA A 49 -0.12 20.38 17.72
C ALA A 49 0.33 20.72 19.15
N ARG A 50 0.82 19.71 19.89
CA ARG A 50 1.42 19.85 21.22
C ARG A 50 2.87 20.38 21.19
N LYS A 51 3.43 20.60 19.99
CA LYS A 51 4.81 21.05 19.77
C LYS A 51 5.89 20.08 20.29
N GLU A 52 5.54 18.81 20.45
CA GLU A 52 6.49 17.74 20.79
C GLU A 52 7.39 17.40 19.59
N ILE A 53 6.85 17.58 18.38
CA ILE A 53 7.57 17.53 17.10
C ILE A 53 7.15 18.72 16.24
N THR A 54 7.94 19.03 15.21
CA THR A 54 7.54 20.04 14.21
C THR A 54 6.48 19.49 13.25
N GLU A 55 5.68 20.38 12.66
CA GLU A 55 4.73 19.99 11.59
C GLU A 55 5.43 19.35 10.39
N GLN A 56 6.66 19.79 10.09
CA GLN A 56 7.47 19.23 9.01
C GLN A 56 7.89 17.79 9.33
N GLU A 57 8.30 17.50 10.57
CA GLU A 57 8.63 16.14 11.01
C GLU A 57 7.41 15.21 10.98
N ALA A 58 6.25 15.69 11.44
CA ALA A 58 5.00 14.94 11.38
C ALA A 58 4.63 14.60 9.92
N ARG A 59 4.68 15.59 9.03
CA ARG A 59 4.40 15.39 7.60
C ARG A 59 5.38 14.44 6.94
N ALA A 60 6.68 14.60 7.20
CA ALA A 60 7.73 13.72 6.69
C ALA A 60 7.53 12.27 7.14
N TYR A 61 7.17 12.05 8.41
CA TYR A 61 6.84 10.72 8.91
C TYR A 61 5.63 10.12 8.19
N LEU A 62 4.53 10.87 8.06
CA LEU A 62 3.29 10.36 7.44
C LEU A 62 3.49 10.02 5.96
N ILE A 63 4.23 10.85 5.22
CA ILE A 63 4.60 10.58 3.82
C ILE A 63 5.46 9.33 3.75
N LYS A 64 6.53 9.25 4.55
CA LYS A 64 7.43 8.10 4.56
C LYS A 64 6.66 6.81 4.82
N ARG A 65 5.81 6.83 5.84
CA ARG A 65 4.96 5.70 6.22
C ARG A 65 4.02 5.28 5.09
N MET A 66 3.31 6.23 4.49
CA MET A 66 2.42 5.96 3.36
C MET A 66 3.17 5.29 2.21
N ASN A 67 4.30 5.88 1.82
CA ASN A 67 5.12 5.42 0.71
C ASN A 67 5.65 4.00 0.95
N THR A 68 6.21 3.73 2.14
CA THR A 68 6.71 2.40 2.48
C THR A 68 5.58 1.36 2.45
N ARG A 69 4.40 1.68 3.01
CA ARG A 69 3.26 0.73 3.02
C ARG A 69 2.76 0.42 1.62
N ILE A 70 2.67 1.41 0.74
CA ILE A 70 2.26 1.22 -0.67
C ILE A 70 3.26 0.28 -1.37
N LEU A 71 4.57 0.49 -1.20
CA LEU A 71 5.59 -0.38 -1.79
C LEU A 71 5.56 -1.80 -1.22
N MET A 72 5.36 -1.96 0.09
CA MET A 72 5.27 -3.27 0.74
C MET A 72 4.03 -4.06 0.28
N ASN A 73 2.89 -3.38 0.12
CA ASN A 73 1.68 -3.97 -0.45
C ASN A 73 1.96 -4.50 -1.86
N ALA A 74 2.53 -3.67 -2.73
CA ALA A 74 2.88 -4.08 -4.09
C ALA A 74 3.88 -5.24 -4.11
N ARG A 75 4.87 -5.25 -3.21
CA ARG A 75 5.85 -6.34 -3.10
C ARG A 75 5.20 -7.66 -2.71
N ILE A 76 4.29 -7.65 -1.74
CA ILE A 76 3.57 -8.87 -1.32
C ILE A 76 2.66 -9.36 -2.43
N ALA A 77 1.97 -8.43 -3.11
CA ALA A 77 1.17 -8.78 -4.27
C ALA A 77 2.00 -9.46 -5.36
N GLN A 78 3.18 -8.91 -5.70
CA GLN A 78 4.13 -9.54 -6.60
C GLN A 78 4.48 -10.97 -6.15
N GLN A 79 4.88 -11.15 -4.88
CA GLN A 79 5.30 -12.46 -4.37
C GLN A 79 4.20 -13.52 -4.45
N ASP A 80 2.98 -13.16 -4.06
CA ASP A 80 1.89 -14.11 -3.99
C ASP A 80 1.34 -14.45 -5.39
N ILE A 81 1.37 -13.50 -6.34
CA ILE A 81 1.11 -13.77 -7.76
C ILE A 81 2.18 -14.70 -8.33
N GLU A 82 3.46 -14.41 -8.06
CA GLU A 82 4.58 -15.25 -8.49
C GLU A 82 4.49 -16.68 -7.92
N ASN A 83 4.00 -16.83 -6.69
CA ASN A 83 3.84 -18.12 -6.03
C ASN A 83 2.49 -18.80 -6.30
N GLY A 84 1.58 -18.17 -7.04
CA GLY A 84 0.27 -18.75 -7.35
C GLY A 84 -0.68 -18.88 -6.16
N LYS A 85 -0.57 -17.99 -5.17
CA LYS A 85 -1.45 -17.98 -3.99
C LYS A 85 -2.75 -17.21 -4.20
N VAL A 86 -2.91 -16.52 -5.33
CA VAL A 86 -4.11 -15.76 -5.69
C VAL A 86 -5.11 -16.72 -6.32
N CYS A 87 -6.11 -17.15 -5.55
CA CYS A 87 -7.02 -18.23 -5.95
C CYS A 87 -8.45 -17.79 -6.29
N THR A 88 -8.82 -16.53 -6.04
CA THR A 88 -10.19 -16.03 -6.26
C THR A 88 -10.19 -14.76 -7.12
N PRO A 89 -11.24 -14.52 -7.93
CA PRO A 89 -11.39 -13.28 -8.69
C PRO A 89 -11.39 -12.01 -7.82
N GLU A 90 -11.95 -12.08 -6.61
CA GLU A 90 -11.99 -10.99 -5.64
C GLU A 90 -10.59 -10.66 -5.12
N ALA A 91 -9.82 -11.68 -4.72
CA ALA A 91 -8.43 -11.51 -4.31
C ALA A 91 -7.62 -10.92 -5.47
N ALA A 92 -7.82 -11.42 -6.68
CA ALA A 92 -7.10 -10.91 -7.84
C ALA A 92 -7.29 -9.42 -8.10
N LYS A 93 -8.52 -8.91 -7.98
CA LYS A 93 -8.80 -7.47 -8.11
C LYS A 93 -8.06 -6.68 -7.04
N ALA A 94 -8.04 -7.16 -5.79
CA ALA A 94 -7.30 -6.53 -4.71
C ALA A 94 -5.78 -6.52 -4.97
N TYR A 95 -5.23 -7.63 -5.43
CA TYR A 95 -3.80 -7.77 -5.75
C TYR A 95 -3.40 -6.93 -6.96
N LEU A 96 -4.25 -6.85 -7.99
CA LEU A 96 -4.07 -5.94 -9.12
C LEU A 96 -3.99 -4.50 -8.64
N TRP A 97 -4.90 -4.08 -7.75
CA TRP A 97 -4.87 -2.74 -7.18
C TRP A 97 -3.60 -2.48 -6.38
N MET A 98 -3.18 -3.43 -5.54
CA MET A 98 -1.93 -3.33 -4.78
C MET A 98 -0.69 -3.20 -5.67
N LEU A 99 -0.65 -3.86 -6.84
CA LEU A 99 0.43 -3.72 -7.81
C LEU A 99 0.46 -2.35 -8.49
N LEU A 100 -0.70 -1.79 -8.80
CA LEU A 100 -0.82 -0.55 -9.55
C LEU A 100 -0.69 0.71 -8.68
N GLN A 101 -1.10 0.62 -7.42
CA GLN A 101 -1.14 1.73 -6.49
C GLN A 101 0.17 2.56 -6.42
N PRO A 102 1.38 1.97 -6.42
CA PRO A 102 2.62 2.75 -6.43
C PRO A 102 2.72 3.75 -7.59
N PHE A 103 2.21 3.40 -8.76
CA PHE A 103 2.35 4.20 -9.99
C PHE A 103 1.33 5.32 -10.10
N PHE A 104 0.23 5.24 -9.34
CA PHE A 104 -0.81 6.27 -9.30
C PHE A 104 -0.62 7.24 -8.13
N VAL A 105 -0.14 6.75 -6.99
CA VAL A 105 -0.10 7.53 -5.75
C VAL A 105 1.27 8.15 -5.48
N LEU A 106 2.37 7.51 -5.91
CA LEU A 106 3.72 7.96 -5.57
C LEU A 106 4.25 8.89 -6.67
N ASP A 107 4.24 10.19 -6.37
CA ASP A 107 4.77 11.25 -7.23
C ASP A 107 6.27 11.53 -6.97
N GLY A 108 6.85 12.46 -7.72
CA GLY A 108 8.27 12.83 -7.56
C GLY A 108 8.60 13.36 -6.16
N PHE A 109 7.64 14.00 -5.48
CA PHE A 109 7.80 14.43 -4.10
C PHE A 109 7.83 13.24 -3.14
N SER A 110 6.95 12.26 -3.33
CA SER A 110 6.92 11.02 -2.55
C SER A 110 8.22 10.22 -2.71
N MET A 111 8.74 10.12 -3.94
CA MET A 111 9.99 9.42 -4.22
C MET A 111 11.21 10.07 -3.55
N ALA A 112 11.19 11.39 -3.30
CA ALA A 112 12.26 12.07 -2.58
C ALA A 112 12.44 11.55 -1.12
N PHE A 113 11.43 10.88 -0.56
CA PHE A 113 11.50 10.25 0.77
C PHE A 113 11.94 8.79 0.73
N PHE A 114 12.20 8.21 -0.44
CA PHE A 114 12.60 6.82 -0.54
C PHE A 114 14.04 6.63 -0.05
N ASN A 115 14.31 5.48 0.56
CA ASN A 115 15.67 4.98 0.67
C ASN A 115 16.05 4.20 -0.60
N GLU A 116 17.32 3.83 -0.72
CA GLU A 116 17.84 3.10 -1.88
C GLU A 116 17.09 1.78 -2.14
N GLN A 117 16.75 1.04 -1.08
CA GLN A 117 16.04 -0.24 -1.21
C GLN A 117 14.62 -0.05 -1.76
N GLU A 118 13.93 1.00 -1.34
CA GLU A 118 12.60 1.36 -1.83
C GLU A 118 12.63 1.81 -3.28
N MET A 119 13.65 2.57 -3.69
CA MET A 119 13.83 2.96 -5.09
C MET A 119 14.09 1.74 -5.98
N VAL A 120 14.95 0.82 -5.54
CA VAL A 120 15.23 -0.44 -6.26
C VAL A 120 13.96 -1.29 -6.35
N LEU A 121 13.20 -1.40 -5.26
CA LEU A 121 11.94 -2.13 -5.26
C LEU A 121 10.92 -1.52 -6.24
N PHE A 122 10.72 -0.19 -6.20
CA PHE A 122 9.81 0.50 -7.12
C PHE A 122 10.20 0.26 -8.58
N SER A 123 11.49 0.37 -8.89
CA SER A 123 12.01 0.16 -10.24
C SER A 123 11.83 -1.29 -10.71
N LYS A 124 12.03 -2.25 -9.80
CA LYS A 124 11.80 -3.66 -10.09
C LYS A 124 10.32 -3.98 -10.32
N LEU A 125 9.43 -3.43 -9.50
CA LEU A 125 7.98 -3.56 -9.69
C LEU A 125 7.54 -3.01 -11.05
N ALA A 126 8.14 -1.90 -11.49
CA ALA A 126 7.87 -1.33 -12.82
C ALA A 126 8.33 -2.28 -13.94
N ALA A 127 9.54 -2.82 -13.84
CA ALA A 127 10.11 -3.73 -14.82
C ALA A 127 9.35 -5.07 -14.91
N ASP A 128 8.86 -5.58 -13.78
CA ASP A 128 8.15 -6.86 -13.71
C ASP A 128 6.64 -6.73 -14.02
N MET A 129 6.10 -5.52 -14.18
CA MET A 129 4.66 -5.25 -14.24
C MET A 129 3.94 -6.07 -15.32
N GLU A 130 4.42 -6.04 -16.58
CA GLU A 130 3.78 -6.74 -17.69
C GLU A 130 3.70 -8.26 -17.44
N LYS A 131 4.79 -8.84 -16.91
CA LYS A 131 4.88 -10.25 -16.56
C LYS A 131 3.90 -10.62 -15.44
N LEU A 132 3.76 -9.76 -14.43
CA LEU A 132 2.84 -9.98 -13.31
C LEU A 132 1.38 -9.92 -13.76
N LEU A 133 1.04 -8.95 -14.61
CA LEU A 133 -0.30 -8.83 -15.20
C LEU A 133 -0.65 -10.06 -16.05
N ALA A 134 0.27 -10.53 -16.90
CA ALA A 134 0.06 -11.74 -17.70
C ALA A 134 -0.15 -12.98 -16.82
N LYS A 135 0.59 -13.10 -15.71
CA LYS A 135 0.44 -14.23 -14.79
C LYS A 135 -0.90 -14.21 -14.05
N LEU A 136 -1.33 -13.03 -13.62
CA LEU A 136 -2.63 -12.83 -12.98
C LEU A 136 -3.78 -13.13 -13.95
N ASP A 137 -3.68 -12.70 -15.21
CA ASP A 137 -4.66 -13.00 -16.28
C ASP A 137 -4.79 -14.52 -16.50
N ASN A 138 -3.66 -15.22 -16.63
CA ASN A 138 -3.64 -16.67 -16.82
C ASN A 138 -4.25 -17.46 -15.64
N GLN A 139 -4.14 -16.96 -14.41
CA GLN A 139 -4.70 -17.62 -13.22
C GLN A 139 -6.22 -17.58 -13.19
N LEU A 140 -6.83 -16.60 -13.85
CA LEU A 140 -8.24 -16.24 -13.63
C LEU A 140 -9.06 -16.12 -14.90
N GLN A 141 -8.41 -16.26 -16.06
CA GLN A 141 -9.02 -16.08 -17.37
C GLN A 141 -9.81 -14.76 -17.43
N LEU A 142 -9.17 -13.64 -17.03
CA LEU A 142 -9.83 -12.33 -16.96
C LEU A 142 -10.34 -11.85 -18.35
N GLY A 143 -10.01 -12.58 -19.42
CA GLY A 143 -10.55 -12.39 -20.77
C GLY A 143 -10.07 -11.08 -21.37
N SER A 144 -10.58 -10.71 -22.55
CA SER A 144 -10.28 -9.43 -23.21
C SER A 144 -10.71 -8.19 -22.39
N ASP A 145 -11.32 -8.39 -21.22
CA ASP A 145 -11.83 -7.38 -20.30
C ASP A 145 -10.78 -6.92 -19.27
N ARG A 146 -9.49 -7.21 -19.55
CA ARG A 146 -8.29 -6.84 -18.76
C ARG A 146 -8.28 -5.40 -18.23
N PHE A 147 -8.96 -4.51 -18.94
CA PHE A 147 -9.05 -3.07 -18.68
C PHE A 147 -10.48 -2.55 -18.54
N SER A 148 -11.53 -3.37 -18.44
CA SER A 148 -12.87 -2.83 -18.11
C SER A 148 -12.99 -2.50 -16.63
N VAL A 149 -12.26 -3.25 -15.80
CA VAL A 149 -12.21 -3.10 -14.35
C VAL A 149 -11.28 -1.97 -13.96
N LEU A 150 -10.30 -1.60 -14.78
CA LEU A 150 -9.35 -0.52 -14.48
C LEU A 150 -10.03 0.86 -14.41
N PRO A 151 -10.81 1.30 -15.41
CA PRO A 151 -11.64 2.49 -15.32
C PRO A 151 -12.63 2.42 -14.17
N GLN A 152 -13.22 1.26 -13.87
CA GLN A 152 -14.15 1.11 -12.75
C GLN A 152 -13.46 1.15 -11.38
N LEU A 153 -12.26 0.62 -11.24
CA LEU A 153 -11.42 0.70 -10.04
C LEU A 153 -10.93 2.12 -9.82
N LEU A 154 -10.52 2.80 -10.90
CA LEU A 154 -10.18 4.23 -10.87
C LEU A 154 -11.41 5.08 -10.52
N LEU A 155 -12.57 4.84 -11.16
CA LEU A 155 -13.82 5.51 -10.81
C LEU A 155 -14.20 5.22 -9.35
N LYS A 156 -14.05 3.99 -8.87
CA LYS A 156 -14.40 3.64 -7.48
C LYS A 156 -13.43 4.26 -6.49
N ALA A 157 -12.15 4.41 -6.81
CA ALA A 157 -11.19 5.13 -5.97
C ALA A 157 -11.49 6.64 -5.91
N GLU A 158 -11.90 7.25 -7.02
CA GLU A 158 -12.26 8.68 -7.12
C GLU A 158 -13.69 8.99 -6.61
N LEU A 159 -14.61 8.02 -6.69
CA LEU A 159 -16.03 8.17 -6.33
C LEU A 159 -16.37 7.53 -4.98
N THR A 160 -15.45 6.84 -4.29
CA THR A 160 -15.67 6.50 -2.88
C THR A 160 -15.64 7.82 -2.11
N PRO A 161 -16.79 8.30 -1.60
CA PRO A 161 -16.83 9.63 -1.03
C PRO A 161 -15.86 9.68 0.15
N THR A 162 -15.09 10.76 0.21
CA THR A 162 -14.43 11.21 1.43
C THR A 162 -15.50 11.71 2.42
N HIS A 163 -16.43 10.84 2.81
CA HIS A 163 -17.28 11.03 3.99
C HIS A 163 -16.43 10.54 5.18
N GLU A 164 -16.01 11.32 6.16
CA GLU A 164 -16.39 12.67 6.59
C GLU A 164 -15.11 13.39 7.04
N ARG A 165 -14.86 14.59 6.52
CA ARG A 165 -14.01 15.59 7.18
C ARG A 165 -14.90 16.76 7.58
N LEU A 166 -15.38 16.71 8.82
CA LEU A 166 -15.63 17.85 9.68
C LEU A 166 -14.98 17.53 11.04
#